data_AF-X1EEG0-F1
#
_entry.id   AF-X1EEG0-F1
#
_cell.length_a   1.000
_cell.length_b   1.000
_cell.length_c   1.000
_cell.angle_alpha   90.00
_cell.angle_beta   90.00
_cell.angle_gamma   90.00
#
_symmetry.space_group_name_H-M   'P 1'
#
loop_
_entity.id
_entity.type
_entity.pdbx_description
1 polymer ?
#
loop_
_entity_poly.entity_id
_entity_poly.type
_entity_poly.pdbx_seq_one_letter_code
_entity_poly.pdbx_strand_id
1 'polypeptide(L)'
;MGSERSDDDTWDIASSVGATAVMVAAARAGETERDDALIRDPFAKILVAGAGTGVWETILDSDFNNRMADADPEVAAVLEHMGNYQAVRTHFFDAYFVDAAAAGIRQVVILASGLDSRAYRLDWPAGTTVFEIDQPKVLEYKEQT
;
A
#
# COMPACT_ATOMS: atom_id res chain seq x y z
N MET A 1 4.00 3.90 -26.48
CA MET A 1 3.73 2.56 -27.03
C MET A 1 3.68 1.62 -25.85
N GLY A 2 2.48 1.28 -25.37
CA GLY A 2 2.32 0.31 -24.29
C GLY A 2 2.60 -1.08 -24.86
N SER A 3 3.54 -1.81 -24.26
CA SER A 3 3.69 -3.24 -24.52
C SER A 3 2.35 -3.91 -24.18
N GLU A 4 1.79 -4.66 -25.12
CA GLU A 4 0.65 -5.53 -24.82
C GLU A 4 1.09 -6.50 -23.72
N ARG A 5 0.30 -6.57 -22.64
CA ARG A 5 0.56 -7.51 -21.56
C ARG A 5 0.16 -8.90 -22.03
N SER A 6 1.00 -9.90 -21.74
CA SER A 6 0.70 -11.30 -22.03
C SER A 6 0.33 -12.06 -20.76
N ASP A 7 -0.33 -13.21 -20.90
CA ASP A 7 -0.70 -14.08 -19.78
C ASP A 7 0.54 -14.60 -19.01
N ASP A 8 1.71 -14.60 -19.67
CA ASP A 8 2.99 -15.05 -19.10
C ASP A 8 3.82 -13.89 -18.49
N ASP A 9 3.26 -12.68 -18.41
CA ASP A 9 3.95 -11.55 -17.77
C ASP A 9 4.14 -11.84 -16.28
N THR A 10 5.41 -11.92 -15.86
CA THR A 10 5.80 -12.06 -14.45
C THR A 10 6.56 -10.85 -13.97
N TRP A 11 6.39 -10.50 -12.69
CA TRP A 11 7.16 -9.47 -12.02
C TRP A 11 7.41 -9.86 -10.58
N ASP A 12 8.41 -9.24 -9.99
CA ASP A 12 8.70 -9.30 -8.56
C ASP A 12 8.35 -7.96 -7.89
N ILE A 13 8.59 -7.85 -6.59
CA ILE A 13 8.25 -6.62 -5.86
C ILE A 13 9.11 -5.42 -6.28
N ALA A 14 10.26 -5.65 -6.91
CA ALA A 14 11.18 -4.60 -7.33
C ALA A 14 10.90 -4.08 -8.75
N SER A 15 10.05 -4.74 -9.54
CA SER A 15 9.83 -4.43 -10.96
C SER A 15 8.36 -4.20 -11.33
N SER A 16 8.11 -3.38 -12.36
CA SER A 16 6.78 -3.15 -12.95
C SER A 16 5.69 -2.82 -11.91
N VAL A 17 4.65 -3.64 -11.79
CA VAL A 17 3.56 -3.47 -10.80
C VAL A 17 4.06 -3.55 -9.36
N GLY A 18 5.14 -4.30 -9.10
CA GLY A 18 5.81 -4.34 -7.79
C GLY A 18 6.27 -2.96 -7.33
N ALA A 19 6.86 -2.17 -8.23
CA ALA A 19 7.30 -0.81 -7.90
C ALA A 19 6.13 0.11 -7.50
N THR A 20 4.96 -0.05 -8.15
CA THR A 20 3.74 0.67 -7.76
C THR A 20 3.22 0.21 -6.40
N ALA A 21 3.28 -1.10 -6.11
CA ALA A 21 2.87 -1.64 -4.81
C ALA A 21 3.74 -1.07 -3.68
N VAL A 22 5.05 -0.94 -3.90
CA VAL A 22 5.98 -0.35 -2.92
C VAL A 22 5.71 1.15 -2.72
N MET A 23 5.54 1.93 -3.79
CA MET A 23 5.19 3.35 -3.69
C MET A 23 3.93 3.56 -2.85
N VAL A 24 2.89 2.76 -3.10
CA VAL A 24 1.62 2.85 -2.37
C VAL A 24 1.81 2.47 -0.90
N ALA A 25 2.57 1.41 -0.61
CA ALA A 25 2.87 1.01 0.77
C ALA A 25 3.70 2.08 1.50
N ALA A 26 4.69 2.67 0.84
CA ALA A 26 5.49 3.76 1.39
C ALA A 26 4.61 4.97 1.76
N ALA A 27 3.60 5.28 0.95
CA ALA A 27 2.69 6.39 1.24
C ALA A 27 1.84 6.10 2.48
N ARG A 28 1.40 4.85 2.67
CA ARG A 28 0.71 4.42 3.90
C ARG A 28 1.63 4.42 5.12
N ALA A 29 2.91 4.09 4.94
CA ALA A 29 3.90 4.18 6.00
C ALA A 29 4.09 5.63 6.46
N GLY A 30 4.29 6.56 5.52
CA GLY A 30 4.40 7.99 5.82
C GLY A 30 3.14 8.56 6.50
N GLU A 31 1.95 8.18 6.03
CA GLU A 31 0.69 8.55 6.69
C GLU A 31 0.60 7.99 8.12
N THR A 32 1.02 6.74 8.33
CA THR A 32 0.95 6.08 9.65
C THR A 32 1.82 6.78 10.71
N GLU A 33 2.93 7.40 10.28
CA GLU A 33 3.84 8.14 11.16
C GLU A 33 3.33 9.52 11.58
N ARG A 34 2.26 10.03 10.95
CA ARG A 34 1.67 11.31 11.32
C ARG A 34 0.96 11.23 12.68
N ASP A 35 1.05 12.32 13.43
CA ASP A 35 0.29 12.48 14.67
C ASP A 35 -1.22 12.47 14.41
N ASP A 36 -1.64 13.10 13.30
CA ASP A 36 -3.03 13.26 12.86
C ASP A 36 -3.47 12.25 11.80
N ALA A 37 -2.79 11.09 11.72
CA ALA A 37 -3.01 10.08 10.69
C ALA A 37 -4.49 9.65 10.55
N LEU A 38 -4.99 9.68 9.31
CA LEU A 38 -6.31 9.19 8.92
C LEU A 38 -6.38 7.65 8.94
N ILE A 39 -5.28 6.99 8.60
CA ILE A 39 -5.14 5.53 8.65
C ILE A 39 -3.86 5.14 9.37
N ARG A 40 -3.83 3.91 9.91
CA ARG A 40 -2.61 3.31 10.46
C ARG A 40 -2.42 1.92 9.88
N ASP A 41 -1.34 1.76 9.12
CA ASP A 41 -0.87 0.50 8.58
C ASP A 41 0.47 0.15 9.23
N PRO A 42 0.48 -0.60 10.36
CA PRO A 42 1.69 -0.86 11.12
C PRO A 42 2.70 -1.74 10.35
N PHE A 43 2.27 -2.39 9.26
CA PHE A 43 3.10 -3.28 8.46
C PHE A 43 3.70 -2.59 7.23
N ALA A 44 3.18 -1.42 6.83
CA ALA A 44 3.62 -0.73 5.63
C ALA A 44 5.14 -0.45 5.64
N LYS A 45 5.69 0.00 6.78
CA LYS A 45 7.12 0.33 6.89
C LYS A 45 8.03 -0.88 6.68
N ILE A 46 7.68 -2.03 7.30
CA ILE A 46 8.49 -3.25 7.17
C ILE A 46 8.39 -3.86 5.77
N LEU A 47 7.20 -3.82 5.16
CA LEU A 47 6.95 -4.29 3.80
C LEU A 47 7.63 -3.45 2.71
N VAL A 48 8.04 -2.22 3.03
CA VAL A 48 8.76 -1.35 2.10
C VAL A 48 10.28 -1.53 2.27
N ALA A 49 10.76 -1.59 3.52
CA ALA A 49 12.19 -1.68 3.85
C ALA A 49 12.94 -2.83 3.17
N GLY A 50 12.27 -3.97 2.93
CA GLY A 50 12.87 -5.13 2.26
C GLY A 50 12.75 -5.14 0.73
N ALA A 51 12.04 -4.19 0.12
CA ALA A 51 11.61 -4.29 -1.28
C ALA A 51 12.65 -3.76 -2.29
N GLY A 52 13.75 -3.18 -1.82
CA GLY A 52 14.88 -2.76 -2.67
C GLY A 52 14.63 -1.54 -3.55
N THR A 53 13.51 -0.82 -3.36
CA THR A 53 13.14 0.39 -4.12
C THR A 53 13.20 1.64 -3.24
N GLY A 54 14.24 1.77 -2.41
CA GLY A 54 14.41 2.81 -1.37
C GLY A 54 14.28 4.28 -1.82
N VAL A 55 14.14 4.53 -3.13
CA VAL A 55 13.70 5.83 -3.66
C VAL A 55 12.31 6.21 -3.13
N TRP A 56 11.39 5.25 -2.98
CA TRP A 56 10.02 5.53 -2.49
C TRP A 56 9.98 5.83 -1.00
N GLU A 57 10.82 5.15 -0.20
CA GLU A 57 11.01 5.50 1.21
C GLU A 57 11.49 6.94 1.36
N THR A 58 12.46 7.33 0.54
CA THR A 58 13.03 8.68 0.59
C THR A 58 12.02 9.74 0.13
N ILE A 59 11.27 9.48 -0.93
CA ILE A 59 10.30 10.44 -1.48
C ILE A 59 9.12 10.68 -0.54
N LEU A 60 8.76 9.68 0.28
CA LEU A 60 7.58 9.75 1.15
C LEU A 60 7.94 10.01 2.62
N ASP A 61 9.22 10.23 2.89
CA ASP A 61 9.73 10.74 4.15
C ASP A 61 9.32 12.21 4.36
N SER A 62 8.91 12.53 5.59
CA SER A 62 8.40 13.87 5.92
C SER A 62 9.49 14.95 5.88
N ASP A 63 10.72 14.63 6.25
CA ASP A 63 11.85 15.57 6.15
C ASP A 63 12.22 15.86 4.70
N PHE A 64 12.16 14.85 3.83
CA PHE A 64 12.34 15.03 2.39
C PHE A 64 11.28 15.95 1.80
N ASN A 65 10.00 15.73 2.12
CA ASN A 65 8.89 16.56 1.65
C ASN A 65 9.04 18.02 2.10
N ASN A 66 9.42 18.25 3.36
CA ASN A 66 9.66 19.61 3.88
C ASN A 66 10.78 20.32 3.10
N ARG A 67 11.89 19.62 2.80
CA ARG A 67 12.98 20.18 1.99
C ARG A 67 12.56 20.47 0.55
N MET A 68 11.71 19.63 -0.03
CA MET A 68 11.16 19.88 -1.37
C MET A 68 10.20 21.07 -1.39
N ALA A 69 9.40 21.29 -0.34
CA ALA A 69 8.53 22.45 -0.26
C ALA A 69 9.29 23.79 -0.33
N ASP A 70 10.48 23.84 0.27
CA ASP A 70 11.36 25.02 0.20
C ASP A 70 12.02 25.20 -1.18
N ALA A 71 12.26 24.10 -1.92
CA ALA A 71 12.98 24.11 -3.18
C ALA A 71 12.07 24.26 -4.41
N ASP A 72 10.97 23.52 -4.45
CA ASP A 72 9.98 23.49 -5.52
C ASP A 72 8.57 23.20 -4.94
N PRO A 73 7.77 24.25 -4.69
CA PRO A 73 6.44 24.10 -4.11
C PRO A 73 5.46 23.28 -4.97
N GLU A 74 5.65 23.26 -6.29
CA GLU A 74 4.77 22.49 -7.18
C GLU A 74 5.02 20.99 -7.02
N VAL A 75 6.29 20.58 -6.95
CA VAL A 75 6.68 19.19 -6.68
C VAL A 75 6.19 18.74 -5.30
N ALA A 76 6.35 19.59 -4.28
CA ALA A 76 5.89 19.27 -2.93
C ALA A 76 4.36 19.04 -2.87
N ALA A 77 3.58 19.89 -3.55
CA ALA A 77 2.13 19.74 -3.63
C ALA A 77 1.71 18.42 -4.31
N VAL A 78 2.45 17.97 -5.33
CA VAL A 78 2.21 16.67 -5.98
C VAL A 78 2.48 15.50 -5.04
N LEU A 79 3.58 15.55 -4.28
CA LEU A 79 3.92 14.50 -3.31
C LEU A 79 2.91 14.45 -2.16
N GLU A 80 2.51 15.60 -1.63
CA GLU A 80 1.47 15.69 -0.61
C GLU A 80 0.12 15.16 -1.13
N HIS A 81 -0.26 15.54 -2.36
CA HIS A 81 -1.47 15.03 -2.98
C HIS A 81 -1.45 13.51 -3.14
N MET A 82 -0.30 12.94 -3.54
CA MET A 82 -0.13 11.50 -3.65
C MET A 82 -0.32 10.81 -2.28
N GLY A 83 0.32 11.32 -1.22
CA GLY A 83 0.16 10.81 0.14
C GLY A 83 -1.30 10.85 0.61
N ASN A 84 -1.93 12.02 0.49
CA ASN A 84 -3.33 12.22 0.87
C ASN A 84 -4.29 11.31 0.09
N TYR A 85 -4.06 11.12 -1.20
CA TYR A 85 -4.85 10.20 -2.01
C TYR A 85 -4.73 8.76 -1.49
N GLN A 86 -3.53 8.32 -1.11
CA GLN A 86 -3.35 6.98 -0.56
C GLN A 86 -3.98 6.80 0.82
N ALA A 87 -3.92 7.82 1.67
CA ALA A 87 -4.59 7.85 2.97
C ALA A 87 -6.11 7.69 2.80
N VAL A 88 -6.74 8.54 1.99
CA VAL A 88 -8.19 8.51 1.73
C VAL A 88 -8.62 7.21 1.03
N ARG A 89 -7.86 6.75 0.04
CA ARG A 89 -8.12 5.48 -0.65
C ARG A 89 -8.10 4.31 0.34
N THR A 90 -7.13 4.30 1.25
CA THR A 90 -7.01 3.24 2.27
C THR A 90 -8.19 3.29 3.24
N HIS A 91 -8.51 4.47 3.76
CA HIS A 91 -9.64 4.69 4.66
C HIS A 91 -10.97 4.22 4.06
N PHE A 92 -11.22 4.56 2.79
CA PHE A 92 -12.44 4.16 2.09
C PHE A 92 -12.61 2.63 2.03
N PHE A 93 -11.58 1.91 1.60
CA PHE A 93 -11.66 0.45 1.48
C PHE A 93 -11.66 -0.25 2.84
N ASP A 94 -11.01 0.34 3.86
CA ASP A 94 -11.09 -0.19 5.23
C ASP A 94 -12.51 -0.10 5.78
N ALA A 95 -13.14 1.07 5.66
CA ALA A 95 -14.53 1.27 6.05
C ALA A 95 -15.47 0.31 5.32
N TYR A 96 -15.29 0.13 4.00
CA TYR A 96 -16.04 -0.85 3.21
C TYR A 96 -15.95 -2.27 3.78
N PHE A 97 -14.74 -2.74 4.12
CA PHE A 97 -14.57 -4.09 4.65
C PHE A 97 -15.11 -4.26 6.07
N VAL A 98 -14.96 -3.24 6.92
CA VAL A 98 -15.55 -3.21 8.27
C VAL A 98 -17.07 -3.29 8.18
N ASP A 99 -17.69 -2.49 7.31
CA ASP A 99 -19.14 -2.47 7.11
C ASP A 99 -19.64 -3.81 6.54
N ALA A 100 -18.92 -4.38 5.57
CA ALA A 100 -19.24 -5.70 5.01
C ALA A 100 -19.18 -6.81 6.07
N ALA A 101 -18.15 -6.80 6.93
CA ALA A 101 -18.01 -7.74 8.03
C ALA A 101 -19.13 -7.57 9.07
N ALA A 102 -19.48 -6.33 9.40
CA ALA A 102 -20.60 -6.00 10.30
C ALA A 102 -21.95 -6.48 9.74
N ALA A 103 -22.13 -6.43 8.41
CA ALA A 103 -23.31 -6.94 7.72
C ALA A 103 -23.37 -8.49 7.62
N GLY A 104 -22.38 -9.20 8.16
CA GLY A 104 -22.37 -10.67 8.22
C GLY A 104 -21.60 -11.36 7.10
N ILE A 105 -20.92 -10.63 6.21
CA ILE A 105 -20.05 -11.24 5.20
C ILE A 105 -18.83 -11.88 5.89
N ARG A 106 -18.48 -13.11 5.49
CA ARG A 106 -17.37 -13.89 6.04
C ARG A 106 -16.40 -14.41 4.98
N GLN A 107 -16.58 -14.03 3.72
CA GLN A 107 -15.66 -14.36 2.64
C GLN A 107 -15.26 -13.07 1.95
N VAL A 108 -13.97 -12.77 1.98
CA VAL A 108 -13.37 -11.56 1.42
C VAL A 108 -12.35 -11.97 0.37
N VAL A 109 -12.29 -11.26 -0.75
CA VAL A 109 -11.28 -11.46 -1.79
C VAL A 109 -10.61 -10.13 -2.10
N ILE A 110 -9.30 -10.05 -1.94
CA ILE A 110 -8.48 -8.90 -2.32
C ILE A 110 -7.73 -9.27 -3.61
N LEU A 111 -8.11 -8.61 -4.70
CA LEU A 111 -7.52 -8.81 -6.03
C LEU A 111 -6.31 -7.89 -6.20
N ALA A 112 -5.24 -8.43 -6.76
CA ALA A 112 -3.93 -7.78 -6.85
C ALA A 112 -3.52 -7.22 -5.48
N SER A 113 -3.46 -8.11 -4.47
CA SER A 113 -3.30 -7.72 -3.07
C SER A 113 -1.97 -7.01 -2.78
N GLY A 114 -0.94 -7.16 -3.61
CA GLY A 114 0.32 -6.44 -3.50
C GLY A 114 0.87 -6.48 -2.08
N LEU A 115 1.18 -5.29 -1.56
CA LEU A 115 1.58 -5.07 -0.17
C LEU A 115 0.42 -4.63 0.73
N ASP A 116 -0.82 -4.94 0.37
CA ASP A 116 -1.98 -4.76 1.26
C ASP A 116 -1.83 -5.66 2.49
N SER A 117 -2.04 -5.08 3.68
CA SER A 117 -1.90 -5.71 4.98
C SER A 117 -3.24 -5.90 5.70
N ARG A 118 -4.38 -5.67 5.04
CA ARG A 118 -5.73 -5.76 5.64
C ARG A 118 -6.03 -7.11 6.29
N ALA A 119 -5.54 -8.21 5.71
CA ALA A 119 -5.67 -9.54 6.31
C ALA A 119 -5.03 -9.61 7.72
N TYR A 120 -4.05 -8.76 8.00
CA TYR A 120 -3.27 -8.75 9.24
C TYR A 120 -3.66 -7.62 10.20
N ARG A 121 -4.12 -6.45 9.69
CA ARG A 121 -4.38 -5.27 10.53
C ARG A 121 -5.84 -4.95 10.79
N LEU A 122 -6.79 -5.47 10.00
CA LEU A 122 -8.21 -5.27 10.26
C LEU A 122 -8.74 -6.35 11.21
N ASP A 123 -9.64 -5.96 12.10
CA ASP A 123 -10.30 -6.89 13.00
C ASP A 123 -11.39 -7.68 12.27
N TRP A 124 -11.07 -8.92 11.90
CA TRP A 124 -12.00 -9.82 11.24
C TRP A 124 -12.80 -10.66 12.25
N PRO A 125 -14.14 -10.72 12.15
CA PRO A 125 -14.94 -11.63 12.97
C PRO A 125 -14.52 -13.09 12.77
N ALA A 126 -14.64 -13.90 13.83
CA ALA A 126 -14.33 -15.33 13.77
C ALA A 126 -15.10 -16.03 12.62
N GLY A 127 -14.41 -16.93 11.92
CA GLY A 127 -14.93 -17.62 10.74
C GLY A 127 -14.86 -16.83 9.44
N THR A 128 -14.26 -15.63 9.44
CA THR A 128 -13.96 -14.90 8.20
C THR A 128 -12.75 -15.53 7.50
N THR A 129 -12.89 -15.78 6.19
CA THR A 129 -11.78 -16.15 5.30
C THR A 129 -11.46 -14.97 4.39
N VAL A 130 -10.20 -14.53 4.41
CA VAL A 130 -9.67 -13.52 3.49
C VAL A 130 -8.80 -14.24 2.47
N PHE A 131 -9.20 -14.18 1.21
CA PHE A 131 -8.43 -14.67 0.08
C PHE A 131 -7.67 -13.51 -0.55
N GLU A 132 -6.39 -13.74 -0.82
CA GLU A 132 -5.57 -12.81 -1.58
C GLU A 132 -5.20 -13.44 -2.93
N ILE A 133 -5.34 -12.67 -4.00
CA ILE A 133 -5.00 -13.09 -5.35
C ILE A 133 -3.98 -12.11 -5.91
N ASP A 134 -2.77 -12.58 -6.15
CA ASP A 134 -1.70 -11.82 -6.82
C ASP A 134 -0.69 -12.80 -7.47
N GLN A 135 0.33 -12.24 -8.12
CA GLN A 135 1.46 -12.97 -8.65
C GLN A 135 2.22 -13.71 -7.53
N PRO A 136 2.68 -14.95 -7.78
CA PRO A 136 3.34 -15.77 -6.76
C PRO A 136 4.49 -15.08 -6.03
N LYS A 137 5.38 -14.38 -6.76
CA LYS A 137 6.54 -13.69 -6.18
C LYS A 137 6.17 -12.53 -5.25
N VAL A 138 5.03 -11.89 -5.48
CA VAL A 138 4.54 -10.78 -4.65
C VAL A 138 3.97 -11.32 -3.35
N LEU A 139 3.18 -12.39 -3.43
CA LEU A 139 2.64 -13.08 -2.25
C LEU A 139 3.77 -13.68 -1.40
N GLU A 140 4.73 -14.37 -2.03
CA GLU A 140 5.88 -14.95 -1.35
C GLU A 140 6.71 -13.88 -0.61
N TYR A 141 6.98 -12.74 -1.25
CA TYR A 141 7.66 -11.63 -0.60
C TYR A 141 6.91 -11.13 0.65
N LYS A 142 5.59 -10.91 0.53
CA LYS A 142 4.77 -10.41 1.64
C LYS A 142 4.68 -11.41 2.80
N GLU A 143 4.54 -12.70 2.51
CA GLU A 143 4.45 -13.75 3.53
C GLU A 143 5.77 -13.97 4.30
N GLN A 144 6.91 -13.70 3.65
CA GLN A 144 8.24 -13.88 4.24
C GLN A 144 8.75 -12.65 5.01
N THR A 145 8.04 -11.52 4.95
CA THR A 145 8.39 -10.25 5.61
C THR A 145 7.73 -10.15 6.98
#